data_AF-A0AAF0ELN4-F1
#
_entry.id   AF-A0AAF0ELN4-F1
#
_cell.length_a   1.000
_cell.length_b   1.000
_cell.length_c   1.000
_cell.angle_alpha   90.00
_cell.angle_beta   90.00
_cell.angle_gamma   90.00
#
_symmetry.space_group_name_H-M   'P 1'
#
loop_
_entity.id
_entity.type
_entity.pdbx_description
1 polymer ?
#
loop_
_entity_poly.entity_id
_entity_poly.type
_entity_poly.pdbx_seq_one_letter_code
_entity_poly.pdbx_strand_id
1 'polypeptide(L)'
;MFEEQVERVSPDPASTTEQTGSPSPTDSPSAEPAPLSLQELRHREEARHRRHLRQSLLERRRIYQYHLYAKHVASNRYTKYKPYPGPAGFRRNPAHARLLATFLQRELQVWPHLDVPFLCYYIPAMLSYVDITSDGMLERLTEWIGDASDARHLAHEIELFVRSGLGSLGLDQYDKNPWLQYDTVPN
;
A
#
# COMPACT_ATOMS: atom_id res chain seq x y z
N MET A 1 11.48 97.89 2.89
CA MET A 1 10.50 97.15 2.07
C MET A 1 9.67 96.34 3.06
N PHE A 2 8.71 97.04 3.71
CA PHE A 2 7.25 96.94 3.54
C PHE A 2 6.72 95.65 4.21
N GLU A 3 6.25 95.74 5.46
CA GLU A 3 4.84 95.93 5.91
C GLU A 3 4.34 94.56 6.44
N GLU A 4 4.24 94.36 7.76
CA GLU A 4 3.05 94.62 8.60
C GLU A 4 1.79 93.88 8.11
N GLN A 5 1.35 92.85 8.84
CA GLN A 5 0.02 92.89 9.46
C GLN A 5 -0.19 91.80 10.51
N VAL A 6 -0.92 92.24 11.53
CA VAL A 6 -1.27 91.61 12.80
C VAL A 6 -2.69 91.09 12.68
N GLU A 7 -2.99 89.91 13.23
CA GLU A 7 -4.33 89.66 13.78
C GLU A 7 -4.25 88.74 15.00
N ARG A 8 -4.65 89.28 16.16
CA ARG A 8 -4.97 88.54 17.39
C ARG A 8 -6.50 88.52 17.51
N VAL A 9 -7.09 87.36 17.83
CA VAL A 9 -8.29 87.24 18.71
C VAL A 9 -8.24 85.89 19.46
N SER A 10 -8.49 85.93 20.77
CA SER A 10 -8.50 84.85 21.79
C SER A 10 -9.93 84.26 22.02
N PRO A 11 -10.28 83.60 23.15
CA PRO A 11 -9.93 82.26 23.67
C PRO A 11 -11.18 81.38 24.00
N ASP A 12 -10.98 80.31 24.80
CA ASP A 12 -11.91 79.62 25.74
C ASP A 12 -12.50 78.22 25.35
N PRO A 13 -12.94 77.35 26.32
CA PRO A 13 -12.08 76.37 26.99
C PRO A 13 -12.70 74.95 27.12
N ALA A 14 -11.93 74.01 27.69
CA ALA A 14 -12.35 72.80 28.42
C ALA A 14 -13.24 71.74 27.72
N SER A 15 -12.69 70.51 27.58
CA SER A 15 -13.40 69.26 27.86
C SER A 15 -12.41 68.12 28.14
N THR A 16 -12.19 67.87 29.43
CA THR A 16 -12.31 66.60 30.14
C THR A 16 -12.26 65.29 29.32
N THR A 17 -11.19 64.53 29.57
CA THR A 17 -11.12 63.07 29.83
C THR A 17 -11.86 62.12 28.88
N GLU A 18 -11.12 61.24 28.21
CA GLU A 18 -11.27 59.78 28.40
C GLU A 18 -10.10 59.02 27.76
N GLN A 19 -9.30 58.41 28.64
CA GLN A 19 -8.43 57.28 28.32
C GLN A 19 -9.33 56.09 27.95
N THR A 20 -9.16 55.52 26.77
CA THR A 20 -9.50 54.12 26.54
C THR A 20 -8.35 53.43 25.82
N GLY A 21 -7.85 52.39 26.48
CA GLY A 21 -6.62 51.70 26.14
C GLY A 21 -6.70 50.91 24.84
N SER A 22 -5.52 50.73 24.26
CA SER A 22 -5.23 49.80 23.18
C SER A 22 -5.63 48.36 23.57
N PRO A 23 -6.36 47.62 22.74
CA PRO A 23 -6.39 46.16 22.86
C PRO A 23 -5.13 45.57 22.21
N SER A 24 -4.28 44.98 23.05
CA SER A 24 -3.26 43.99 22.65
C SER A 24 -3.94 42.73 22.06
N PRO A 25 -3.23 41.95 21.23
CA PRO A 25 -3.82 40.96 20.35
C PRO A 25 -4.49 39.86 21.17
N THR A 26 -5.78 39.69 20.93
CA THR A 26 -6.61 38.66 21.52
C THR A 26 -6.07 37.31 21.07
N ASP A 27 -5.67 36.52 22.07
CA ASP A 27 -5.38 35.11 21.99
C ASP A 27 -6.52 34.42 21.23
N SER A 28 -6.26 34.03 19.98
CA SER A 28 -7.25 33.36 19.15
C SER A 28 -7.45 31.96 19.72
N PRO A 29 -8.68 31.55 20.06
CA PRO A 29 -8.93 30.17 20.43
C PRO A 29 -8.56 29.32 19.22
N SER A 30 -7.63 28.39 19.43
CA SER A 30 -7.25 27.39 18.43
C SER A 30 -8.51 26.75 17.88
N ALA A 31 -8.88 27.13 16.66
CA ALA A 31 -10.02 26.54 15.97
C ALA A 31 -9.67 25.07 15.74
N GLU A 32 -10.25 24.18 16.56
CA GLU A 32 -10.16 22.76 16.30
C GLU A 32 -10.67 22.51 14.87
N PRO A 33 -9.89 21.81 14.01
CA PRO A 33 -10.32 21.55 12.65
C PRO A 33 -11.64 20.79 12.69
N ALA A 34 -12.63 21.31 11.97
CA ALA A 34 -13.95 20.68 11.88
C ALA A 34 -13.80 19.19 11.52
N PRO A 35 -14.58 18.30 12.17
CA PRO A 35 -14.51 16.86 11.88
C PRO A 35 -14.83 16.62 10.41
N LEU A 36 -13.99 15.83 9.76
CA LEU A 36 -14.14 15.47 8.34
C LEU A 36 -15.48 14.77 8.12
N SER A 37 -16.13 15.06 7.01
CA SER A 37 -17.31 14.32 6.57
C SER A 37 -16.96 12.85 6.30
N LEU A 38 -17.96 11.96 6.41
CA LEU A 38 -17.80 10.53 6.07
C LEU A 38 -17.31 10.33 4.63
N GLN A 39 -17.73 11.21 3.71
CA GLN A 39 -17.30 11.16 2.31
C GLN A 39 -15.82 11.50 2.16
N GLU A 40 -15.34 12.53 2.86
CA GLU A 40 -13.91 12.89 2.86
C GLU A 40 -13.05 11.81 3.51
N LEU A 41 -13.52 11.18 4.60
CA LEU A 41 -12.85 10.04 5.22
C LEU A 41 -12.72 8.88 4.24
N ARG A 42 -13.82 8.49 3.58
CA ARG A 42 -13.80 7.43 2.54
C ARG A 42 -12.83 7.76 1.41
N HIS A 43 -12.89 8.97 0.86
CA HIS A 43 -11.98 9.36 -0.23
C HIS A 43 -10.50 9.34 0.19
N ARG A 44 -10.20 9.75 1.42
CA ARG A 44 -8.83 9.68 1.98
C ARG A 44 -8.37 8.23 2.13
N GLU A 45 -9.24 7.34 2.64
CA GLU A 45 -8.95 5.91 2.77
C GLU A 45 -8.70 5.25 1.41
N GLU A 46 -9.57 5.52 0.42
CA GLU A 46 -9.39 5.02 -0.95
C GLU A 46 -8.09 5.52 -1.59
N ALA A 47 -7.77 6.81 -1.44
CA ALA A 47 -6.53 7.37 -1.95
C ALA A 47 -5.30 6.74 -1.29
N ARG A 48 -5.35 6.51 0.03
CA ARG A 48 -4.30 5.81 0.78
C ARG A 48 -4.16 4.37 0.29
N HIS A 49 -5.26 3.66 0.11
CA HIS A 49 -5.29 2.29 -0.39
C HIS A 49 -4.68 2.19 -1.80
N ARG A 50 -5.11 3.05 -2.74
CA ARG A 50 -4.54 3.12 -4.10
C ARG A 50 -3.05 3.39 -4.08
N ARG A 51 -2.58 4.29 -3.21
CA ARG A 51 -1.14 4.59 -3.06
C ARG A 51 -0.38 3.35 -2.56
N HIS A 52 -0.89 2.66 -1.55
CA HIS A 52 -0.28 1.43 -1.04
C HIS A 52 -0.22 0.32 -2.08
N LEU A 53 -1.32 0.09 -2.82
CA LEU A 53 -1.34 -0.88 -3.92
C LEU A 53 -0.29 -0.56 -4.98
N ARG A 54 -0.20 0.71 -5.40
CA ARG A 54 0.80 1.15 -6.39
C ARG A 54 2.23 0.95 -5.89
N GLN A 55 2.51 1.31 -4.64
CA GLN A 55 3.84 1.11 -4.03
C GLN A 55 4.20 -0.37 -3.94
N SER A 56 3.27 -1.20 -3.46
CA SER A 56 3.46 -2.65 -3.37
C SER A 56 3.72 -3.25 -4.75
N LEU A 57 2.94 -2.88 -5.78
CA LEU A 57 3.18 -3.37 -7.15
C LEU A 57 4.54 -2.94 -7.73
N LEU A 58 5.00 -1.72 -7.45
CA LEU A 58 6.33 -1.26 -7.86
C LEU A 58 7.44 -2.09 -7.22
N GLU A 59 7.30 -2.43 -5.94
CA GLU A 59 8.26 -3.30 -5.27
C GLU A 59 8.25 -4.71 -5.86
N ARG A 60 7.06 -5.26 -6.15
CA ARG A 60 6.95 -6.58 -6.82
C ARG A 60 7.63 -6.58 -8.19
N ARG A 61 7.43 -5.53 -9.00
CA ARG A 61 8.13 -5.39 -10.29
C ARG A 61 9.65 -5.41 -10.12
N ARG A 62 10.18 -4.72 -9.11
CA ARG A 62 11.60 -4.75 -8.77
C ARG A 62 12.07 -6.17 -8.40
N ILE A 63 11.30 -6.87 -7.56
CA ILE A 63 11.61 -8.25 -7.14
C ILE A 63 11.74 -9.18 -8.35
N TYR A 64 10.77 -9.17 -9.26
CA TYR A 64 10.84 -10.01 -10.48
C TYR A 64 11.96 -9.55 -11.42
N GLN A 65 12.11 -8.24 -11.66
CA GLN A 65 13.13 -7.69 -12.56
C GLN A 65 14.55 -8.10 -12.18
N TYR A 66 14.86 -8.15 -10.88
CA TYR A 66 16.17 -8.54 -10.38
C TYR A 66 16.25 -10.01 -9.94
N HIS A 67 15.21 -10.82 -10.22
CA HIS A 67 15.08 -12.20 -9.79
C HIS A 67 15.44 -12.42 -8.31
N LEU A 68 14.95 -11.53 -7.44
CA LEU A 68 15.20 -11.61 -6.01
C LEU A 68 14.32 -12.71 -5.41
N TYR A 69 14.83 -13.93 -5.32
CA TYR A 69 14.10 -15.02 -4.69
C TYR A 69 13.96 -14.79 -3.19
N ALA A 70 12.76 -15.02 -2.65
CA ALA A 70 12.58 -15.06 -1.21
C ALA A 70 13.41 -16.21 -0.60
N LYS A 71 14.10 -15.91 0.50
CA LYS A 71 14.85 -16.91 1.27
C LYS A 71 13.91 -17.97 1.82
N HIS A 72 14.44 -19.19 1.96
CA HIS A 72 13.67 -20.29 2.51
C HIS A 72 13.21 -19.99 3.95
N VAL A 73 11.88 -20.05 4.15
CA VAL A 73 11.27 -19.94 5.48
C VAL A 73 10.88 -21.33 5.97
N ALA A 74 11.38 -21.72 7.14
CA ALA A 74 11.05 -23.02 7.73
C ALA A 74 9.59 -23.09 8.18
N SER A 75 8.95 -24.24 8.01
CA SER A 75 7.57 -24.50 8.48
C SER A 75 7.57 -24.93 9.95
N ASN A 76 7.42 -23.98 10.87
CA ASN A 76 7.43 -24.28 12.30
C ASN A 76 6.50 -23.35 13.10
N ARG A 77 6.36 -23.60 14.40
CA ARG A 77 5.49 -22.82 15.28
C ARG A 77 5.92 -21.34 15.39
N TYR A 78 7.20 -21.06 15.25
CA TYR A 78 7.77 -19.72 15.43
C TYR A 78 7.52 -18.83 14.20
N THR A 79 7.76 -19.33 12.99
CA THR A 79 7.48 -18.64 11.73
C THR A 79 5.99 -18.64 11.38
N LYS A 80 5.23 -19.60 11.92
CA LYS A 80 3.82 -19.89 11.60
C LYS A 80 3.58 -20.42 10.18
N TYR A 81 4.64 -20.54 9.36
CA TYR A 81 4.53 -21.14 8.04
C TYR A 81 4.11 -22.61 8.17
N LYS A 82 3.23 -23.03 7.26
CA LYS A 82 2.76 -24.39 7.15
C LYS A 82 3.47 -25.10 6.00
N PRO A 83 3.50 -26.45 6.01
CA PRO A 83 3.84 -27.21 4.80
C PRO A 83 2.91 -26.82 3.65
N TYR A 84 3.44 -26.84 2.41
CA TYR A 84 2.61 -26.59 1.24
C TYR A 84 1.49 -27.66 1.17
N PRO A 85 0.22 -27.25 0.96
CA PRO A 85 -0.92 -28.17 1.06
C PRO A 85 -1.01 -29.19 -0.09
N GLY A 86 -0.31 -28.93 -1.22
CA GLY A 86 -0.37 -29.75 -2.42
C GLY A 86 -1.77 -29.84 -3.05
N PRO A 87 -1.94 -30.62 -4.13
CA PRO A 87 -3.20 -30.65 -4.89
C PRO A 87 -4.41 -31.12 -4.07
N ALA A 88 -4.21 -32.14 -3.23
CA ALA A 88 -5.27 -32.63 -2.36
C ALA A 88 -5.72 -31.58 -1.33
N GLY A 89 -4.80 -30.75 -0.83
CA GLY A 89 -5.13 -29.68 0.10
C GLY A 89 -5.89 -28.54 -0.56
N PHE A 90 -5.56 -28.16 -1.79
CA PHE A 90 -6.34 -27.20 -2.58
C PHE A 90 -7.77 -27.68 -2.84
N ARG A 91 -7.96 -28.96 -3.19
CA ARG A 91 -9.30 -29.55 -3.35
C ARG A 91 -10.11 -29.54 -2.06
N ARG A 92 -9.47 -29.86 -0.94
CA ARG A 92 -10.15 -29.99 0.36
C ARG A 92 -10.55 -28.64 0.95
N ASN A 93 -9.75 -27.60 0.74
CA ASN A 93 -9.95 -26.31 1.39
C ASN A 93 -9.99 -25.15 0.37
N PRO A 94 -11.19 -24.67 -0.01
CA PRO A 94 -11.34 -23.59 -0.98
C PRO A 94 -10.78 -22.24 -0.49
N ALA A 95 -10.47 -22.12 0.81
CA ALA A 95 -9.82 -20.92 1.33
C ALA A 95 -8.44 -20.70 0.68
N HIS A 96 -7.68 -21.76 0.38
CA HIS A 96 -6.38 -21.61 -0.29
C HIS A 96 -6.53 -20.94 -1.66
N ALA A 97 -7.53 -21.33 -2.44
CA ALA A 97 -7.78 -20.75 -3.75
C ALA A 97 -8.14 -19.25 -3.65
N ARG A 98 -9.02 -18.88 -2.71
CA ARG A 98 -9.40 -17.48 -2.47
C ARG A 98 -8.21 -16.63 -2.03
N LEU A 99 -7.41 -17.13 -1.09
CA LEU A 99 -6.23 -16.43 -0.59
C LEU A 99 -5.23 -16.21 -1.73
N LEU A 100 -4.97 -17.26 -2.51
CA LEU A 100 -4.06 -17.20 -3.64
C LEU A 100 -4.56 -16.23 -4.72
N ALA A 101 -5.85 -16.19 -5.00
CA ALA A 101 -6.42 -15.25 -5.96
C ALA A 101 -6.12 -13.78 -5.58
N THR A 102 -6.24 -13.42 -4.30
CA THR A 102 -5.90 -12.07 -3.82
C THR A 102 -4.42 -11.72 -4.07
N PHE A 103 -3.53 -12.69 -3.88
CA PHE A 103 -2.10 -12.52 -4.19
C PHE A 103 -1.86 -12.36 -5.69
N LEU A 104 -2.40 -13.29 -6.49
CA LEU A 104 -2.25 -13.27 -7.95
C LEU A 104 -2.80 -12.00 -8.60
N GLN A 105 -3.88 -11.41 -8.06
CA GLN A 105 -4.43 -10.15 -8.54
C GLN A 105 -3.38 -9.03 -8.55
N ARG A 106 -2.45 -9.01 -7.59
CA ARG A 106 -1.33 -8.06 -7.58
C ARG A 106 -0.16 -8.57 -8.40
N GLU A 107 0.28 -9.81 -8.17
CA GLU A 107 1.51 -10.33 -8.78
C GLU A 107 1.44 -10.36 -10.31
N LEU A 108 0.32 -10.77 -10.87
CA LEU A 108 0.19 -10.89 -12.33
C LEU A 108 0.19 -9.52 -13.03
N GLN A 109 -0.07 -8.42 -12.33
CA GLN A 109 0.05 -7.05 -12.89
C GLN A 109 1.49 -6.61 -13.14
N VAL A 110 2.48 -7.43 -12.77
CA VAL A 110 3.88 -7.25 -13.15
C VAL A 110 4.04 -7.39 -14.66
N TRP A 111 3.31 -8.32 -15.28
CA TRP A 111 3.35 -8.58 -16.72
C TRP A 111 2.07 -8.05 -17.41
N PRO A 112 2.14 -6.91 -18.13
CA PRO A 112 0.94 -6.20 -18.61
C PRO A 112 0.09 -6.95 -19.64
N HIS A 113 0.64 -7.97 -20.29
CA HIS A 113 -0.04 -8.75 -21.34
C HIS A 113 -0.92 -9.88 -20.79
N LEU A 114 -0.87 -10.16 -19.48
CA LEU A 114 -1.63 -11.26 -18.88
C LEU A 114 -3.11 -10.92 -18.67
N ASP A 115 -3.99 -11.89 -18.95
CA ASP A 115 -5.39 -11.84 -18.51
C ASP A 115 -5.47 -12.15 -17.01
N VAL A 116 -5.29 -11.12 -16.20
CA VAL A 116 -5.26 -11.23 -14.72
C VAL A 116 -6.56 -11.84 -14.18
N PRO A 117 -7.78 -11.38 -14.55
CA PRO A 117 -9.02 -11.99 -14.08
C PRO A 117 -9.13 -13.49 -14.36
N PHE A 118 -8.80 -13.93 -15.58
CA PHE A 118 -8.83 -15.35 -15.94
C PHE A 118 -7.82 -16.14 -15.11
N LEU A 119 -6.56 -15.70 -15.06
CA LEU A 119 -5.49 -16.45 -14.40
C LEU A 119 -5.65 -16.50 -12.87
N CYS A 120 -6.24 -15.48 -12.25
CA CYS A 120 -6.56 -15.50 -10.82
C CYS A 120 -7.58 -16.58 -10.44
N TYR A 121 -8.43 -16.98 -11.39
CA TYR A 121 -9.36 -18.10 -11.23
C TYR A 121 -8.71 -19.43 -11.65
N TYR A 122 -8.04 -19.42 -12.80
CA TYR A 122 -7.55 -20.64 -13.45
C TYR A 122 -6.35 -21.26 -12.73
N ILE A 123 -5.39 -20.46 -12.25
CA ILE A 123 -4.21 -20.99 -11.55
C ILE A 123 -4.62 -21.76 -10.28
N PRO A 124 -5.42 -21.21 -9.34
CA PRO A 124 -5.88 -21.99 -8.19
C PRO A 124 -6.69 -23.24 -8.55
N ALA A 125 -7.47 -23.19 -9.63
CA ALA A 125 -8.20 -24.34 -10.14
C ALA A 125 -7.25 -25.44 -10.62
N MET A 126 -6.20 -25.10 -11.38
CA MET A 126 -5.16 -26.02 -11.81
C MET A 126 -4.40 -26.63 -10.63
N LEU A 127 -4.10 -25.84 -9.60
CA LEU A 127 -3.45 -26.33 -8.37
C LEU A 127 -4.29 -27.32 -7.58
N SER A 128 -5.57 -27.49 -7.90
CA SER A 128 -6.38 -28.60 -7.39
C SER A 128 -6.07 -29.94 -8.06
N TYR A 129 -5.23 -29.98 -9.09
CA TYR A 129 -4.90 -31.19 -9.85
C TYR A 129 -3.41 -31.43 -9.98
N VAL A 130 -2.62 -30.37 -10.14
CA VAL A 130 -1.16 -30.42 -10.31
C VAL A 130 -0.44 -29.64 -9.21
N ASP A 131 0.79 -30.04 -8.91
CA ASP A 131 1.64 -29.30 -7.97
C ASP A 131 2.25 -28.06 -8.64
N ILE A 132 2.45 -26.98 -7.88
CA ILE A 132 3.01 -25.73 -8.40
C ILE A 132 4.45 -25.89 -8.91
N THR A 133 5.19 -26.86 -8.35
CA THR A 133 6.57 -27.18 -8.72
C THR A 133 6.68 -28.21 -9.85
N SER A 134 5.55 -28.74 -10.33
CA SER A 134 5.56 -29.74 -11.41
C SER A 134 5.97 -29.14 -12.75
N ASP A 135 6.70 -29.91 -13.56
CA ASP A 135 7.15 -29.48 -14.88
C ASP A 135 6.00 -28.97 -15.75
N GLY A 136 4.87 -29.70 -15.77
CA GLY A 136 3.69 -29.29 -16.54
C GLY A 136 3.06 -27.98 -16.07
N MET A 137 3.10 -27.67 -14.77
CA MET A 137 2.63 -26.37 -14.28
C MET A 137 3.61 -25.25 -14.66
N LEU A 138 4.92 -25.51 -14.53
CA LEU A 138 5.96 -24.54 -14.90
C LEU A 138 5.97 -24.24 -16.40
N GLU A 139 5.76 -25.24 -17.25
CA GLU A 139 5.59 -25.06 -18.69
C GLU A 139 4.40 -24.14 -19.02
N ARG A 140 3.25 -24.37 -18.37
CA ARG A 140 2.06 -23.51 -18.54
C ARG A 140 2.30 -22.08 -18.07
N LEU A 141 2.94 -21.89 -16.91
CA LEU A 141 3.31 -20.56 -16.42
C LEU A 141 4.28 -19.86 -17.38
N THR A 142 5.25 -20.59 -17.91
CA THR A 142 6.22 -20.08 -18.90
C THR A 142 5.53 -19.65 -20.18
N GLU A 143 4.56 -20.42 -20.67
CA GLU A 143 3.77 -20.09 -21.85
C GLU A 143 2.99 -18.77 -21.68
N TRP A 144 2.39 -18.54 -20.51
CA TRP A 144 1.66 -17.30 -20.24
C TRP A 144 2.58 -16.09 -20.03
N ILE A 145 3.63 -16.26 -19.21
CA ILE A 145 4.53 -15.17 -18.83
C ILE A 145 5.48 -14.81 -19.99
N GLY A 146 5.96 -15.81 -20.72
CA GLY A 146 6.94 -15.69 -21.80
C GLY A 146 8.39 -15.93 -21.38
N ASP A 147 8.66 -16.09 -20.07
CA ASP A 147 9.99 -16.37 -19.54
C ASP A 147 9.96 -17.46 -18.45
N ALA A 148 10.90 -18.41 -18.57
CA ALA A 148 10.94 -19.58 -17.68
C ALA A 148 11.53 -19.26 -16.29
N SER A 149 12.35 -18.22 -16.18
CA SER A 149 12.92 -17.80 -14.89
C SER A 149 11.85 -17.09 -14.06
N ASP A 150 11.11 -16.17 -14.68
CA ASP A 150 9.96 -15.50 -14.07
C ASP A 150 8.85 -16.48 -13.68
N ALA A 151 8.57 -17.50 -14.52
CA ALA A 151 7.61 -18.55 -14.20
C ALA A 151 8.00 -19.34 -12.93
N ARG A 152 9.28 -19.74 -12.82
CA ARG A 152 9.79 -20.40 -11.61
C ARG A 152 9.78 -19.47 -10.41
N HIS A 153 10.07 -18.19 -10.61
CA HIS A 153 10.04 -17.20 -9.55
C HIS A 153 8.61 -17.01 -9.03
N LEU A 154 7.62 -16.87 -9.91
CA LEU A 154 6.21 -16.79 -9.51
C LEU A 154 5.77 -18.08 -8.78
N ALA A 155 6.17 -19.26 -9.27
CA ALA A 155 5.86 -20.52 -8.62
C ALA A 155 6.41 -20.60 -7.17
N HIS A 156 7.65 -20.16 -6.97
CA HIS A 156 8.28 -20.05 -5.65
C HIS A 156 7.52 -19.10 -4.72
N GLU A 157 7.15 -17.92 -5.23
CA GLU A 157 6.41 -16.91 -4.48
C GLU A 157 4.99 -17.38 -4.11
N ILE A 158 4.31 -18.10 -5.03
CA ILE A 158 3.02 -18.74 -4.76
C ILE A 158 3.14 -19.76 -3.63
N GLU A 159 4.16 -20.62 -3.67
CA GLU A 159 4.38 -21.62 -2.62
C GLU A 159 4.58 -20.94 -1.25
N LEU A 160 5.48 -19.95 -1.17
CA LEU A 160 5.74 -19.21 0.06
C LEU A 160 4.49 -18.50 0.57
N PHE A 161 3.75 -17.81 -0.30
CA PHE A 161 2.55 -17.09 0.07
C PHE A 161 1.50 -18.03 0.66
N VAL A 162 1.22 -19.16 0.00
CA VAL A 162 0.25 -20.16 0.49
C VAL A 162 0.68 -20.73 1.83
N ARG A 163 1.98 -21.03 2.01
CA ARG A 163 2.54 -21.54 3.26
C ARG A 163 2.47 -20.53 4.40
N SER A 164 2.54 -19.23 4.11
CA SER A 164 2.45 -18.18 5.13
C SER A 164 1.09 -18.16 5.84
N GLY A 165 0.01 -18.52 5.13
CA GLY A 165 -1.36 -18.44 5.64
C GLY A 165 -1.85 -17.01 5.94
N LEU A 166 -1.09 -15.98 5.57
CA LEU A 166 -1.37 -14.58 5.93
C LEU A 166 -2.34 -13.87 5.00
N GLY A 167 -2.73 -14.49 3.88
CA GLY A 167 -3.60 -13.84 2.89
C GLY A 167 -4.95 -13.36 3.44
N SER A 168 -5.42 -13.89 4.57
CA SER A 168 -6.67 -13.47 5.22
C SER A 168 -6.51 -12.17 6.02
N LEU A 169 -5.27 -11.80 6.35
CA LEU A 169 -4.93 -10.59 7.11
C LEU A 169 -4.53 -9.41 6.21
N GLY A 170 -4.43 -9.63 4.89
CA GLY A 170 -4.04 -8.62 3.90
C GLY A 170 -2.65 -8.85 3.32
N LEU A 171 -2.43 -8.38 2.08
CA LEU A 171 -1.14 -8.49 1.38
C LEU A 171 -0.03 -7.68 2.06
N ASP A 172 -0.38 -6.59 2.73
CA ASP A 172 0.60 -5.76 3.44
C ASP A 172 1.22 -6.50 4.63
N GLN A 173 0.48 -7.42 5.26
CA GLN A 173 1.00 -8.28 6.33
C GLN A 173 1.95 -9.34 5.80
N TYR A 174 1.71 -9.82 4.58
CA TYR A 174 2.65 -10.71 3.89
C TYR A 174 3.93 -9.96 3.54
N ASP A 175 3.82 -8.79 2.92
CA ASP A 175 4.99 -7.98 2.50
C ASP A 175 5.85 -7.53 3.69
N LYS A 176 5.24 -7.25 4.85
CA LYS A 176 5.95 -6.83 6.08
C LYS A 176 6.40 -8.00 6.97
N ASN A 177 6.22 -9.23 6.52
CA ASN A 177 6.56 -10.40 7.33
C ASN A 177 8.08 -10.45 7.59
N PRO A 178 8.55 -10.46 8.85
CA PRO A 178 9.98 -10.44 9.15
C PRO A 178 10.75 -11.68 8.64
N TRP A 179 10.02 -12.77 8.38
CA TRP A 179 10.59 -14.00 7.81
C TRP A 179 10.68 -13.97 6.29
N LEU A 180 9.92 -13.08 5.63
CA LEU A 180 9.97 -12.92 4.18
C LEU A 180 11.14 -11.97 3.85
N GLN A 181 12.27 -12.55 3.47
CA GLN A 181 13.50 -11.81 3.19
C GLN A 181 13.95 -12.10 1.77
N TYR A 182 14.38 -11.06 1.09
CA TYR A 182 14.95 -11.11 -0.25
C TYR A 182 16.43 -10.77 -0.19
N ASP A 183 17.18 -11.20 -1.20
CA ASP A 183 18.55 -10.71 -1.37
C ASP A 183 18.55 -9.23 -1.78
N THR A 184 19.64 -8.55 -1.48
CA THR A 184 19.81 -7.15 -1.85
C THR A 184 20.28 -7.07 -3.29
N VAL A 185 19.73 -6.12 -4.05
CA VAL A 185 20.23 -5.81 -5.38
C VAL A 185 21.70 -5.37 -5.25
N PRO A 186 22.62 -5.96 -6.03
CA PRO A 186 24.02 -5.51 -6.05
C PRO A 186 24.08 -4.04 -6.47
N ASN A 187 24.90 -3.25 -5.75
CA ASN A 187 25.12 -1.83 -6.01
C ASN A 187 25.80 -1.56 -7.35
#